data_AF-A0A7X7PNV6-F1
#
_entry.id   AF-A0A7X7PNV6-F1
#
_cell.length_a   1.000
_cell.length_b   1.000
_cell.length_c   1.000
_cell.angle_alpha   90.00
_cell.angle_beta   90.00
_cell.angle_gamma   90.00
#
_symmetry.space_group_name_H-M   'P 1'
#
loop_
_entity.id
_entity.type
_entity.pdbx_description
1 polymer ?
#
loop_
_entity_poly.entity_id
_entity_poly.type
_entity_poly.pdbx_seq_one_letter_code
_entity_poly.pdbx_strand_id
1 'polypeptide(L)'
;MADYPVQHDRELGFETLALHAGQRPDPASGARAVPIFQSTSFVFRDTEHAARLFSLEESGDIYSRISNPTVAVLEERVAALEGGVAAVAFASGQAALTAAVLTLAQAGDHIVSAAALYGGTHTLFSHALRRCGVEVTFVDGTDPQAFEGAIRPNTKLLYAETVANPKLDTLDIRRVADVAHAAAVPLVVDNTLPTPYLVRPLRHGADIVFHSLTKFLGGHGTSLGGILVDGGRFDWARSDRFPGLTEPDPAYRGLRYVDAFAQAPFAAKVRTQLLRDMGACLSPF
;
A
#
# COMPACT_ATOMS: atom_id res chain seq x y z
N MET A 1 -35.21 25.36 7.37
CA MET A 1 -33.84 25.46 6.82
C MET A 1 -33.90 24.86 5.44
N ALA A 2 -33.44 25.58 4.41
CA ALA A 2 -33.58 25.18 3.02
C ALA A 2 -32.90 23.83 2.75
N ASP A 3 -33.65 22.89 2.19
CA ASP A 3 -33.14 21.65 1.59
C ASP A 3 -32.27 22.02 0.39
N TYR A 4 -30.95 21.98 0.58
CA TYR A 4 -30.02 21.97 -0.54
C TYR A 4 -29.97 20.54 -1.09
N PRO A 5 -30.26 20.33 -2.39
CA PRO A 5 -30.09 19.02 -3.00
C PRO A 5 -28.60 18.65 -2.93
N VAL A 6 -28.29 17.52 -2.30
CA VAL A 6 -26.97 16.92 -2.33
C VAL A 6 -26.71 16.47 -3.77
N GLN A 7 -25.94 17.25 -4.52
CA GLN A 7 -25.43 16.81 -5.82
C GLN A 7 -24.44 15.67 -5.61
N HIS A 8 -24.91 14.44 -5.81
CA HIS A 8 -24.05 13.32 -6.18
C HIS A 8 -23.78 13.39 -7.70
N ASP A 9 -22.55 13.04 -8.10
CA ASP A 9 -21.97 13.04 -9.48
C ASP A 9 -21.06 14.22 -9.89
N ARG A 10 -20.18 14.69 -8.99
CA ARG A 10 -19.00 15.46 -9.43
C ARG A 10 -17.72 14.74 -9.02
N GLU A 11 -16.89 14.36 -9.99
CA GLU A 11 -15.50 14.00 -9.72
C GLU A 11 -14.80 15.20 -9.07
N LEU A 12 -14.28 14.99 -7.87
CA LEU A 12 -13.58 16.03 -7.12
C LEU A 12 -12.17 16.24 -7.69
N GLY A 13 -11.74 17.51 -7.76
CA GLY A 13 -10.37 17.86 -8.15
C GLY A 13 -9.34 17.49 -7.08
N PHE A 14 -8.06 17.44 -7.47
CA PHE A 14 -6.97 17.03 -6.58
C PHE A 14 -6.90 17.89 -5.30
N GLU A 15 -7.01 19.20 -5.43
CA GLU A 15 -6.93 20.15 -4.31
C GLU A 15 -8.09 19.96 -3.33
N THR A 16 -9.26 19.58 -3.84
CA THR A 16 -10.43 19.27 -3.00
C THR A 16 -10.23 17.93 -2.29
N LEU A 17 -9.72 16.91 -2.99
CA LEU A 17 -9.41 15.61 -2.38
C LEU A 17 -8.31 15.74 -1.32
N ALA A 18 -7.26 16.52 -1.58
CA ALA A 18 -6.15 16.74 -0.66
C ALA A 18 -6.61 17.37 0.66
N LEU A 19 -7.71 18.14 0.64
CA LEU A 19 -8.28 18.75 1.83
C LEU A 19 -9.38 17.89 2.49
N HIS A 20 -10.19 17.17 1.72
CA HIS A 20 -11.45 16.59 2.21
C HIS A 20 -11.55 15.07 2.14
N ALA A 21 -10.79 14.38 1.29
CA ALA A 21 -10.86 12.92 1.21
C ALA A 21 -10.51 12.29 2.56
N GLY A 22 -11.22 11.21 2.90
CA GLY A 22 -11.10 10.49 4.17
C GLY A 22 -11.75 11.15 5.38
N GLN A 23 -12.01 12.46 5.34
CA GLN A 23 -12.39 13.22 6.53
C GLN A 23 -13.89 13.53 6.57
N ARG A 24 -14.52 13.18 7.68
CA ARG A 24 -15.90 13.54 8.03
C ARG A 24 -15.88 14.32 9.34
N PRO A 25 -16.77 15.32 9.56
CA PRO A 25 -16.89 15.94 10.88
C PRO A 25 -17.14 14.89 11.95
N ASP A 26 -16.50 15.04 13.10
CA ASP A 26 -16.67 14.10 14.21
C ASP A 26 -18.15 14.05 14.65
N PRO A 27 -18.81 12.88 14.67
CA PRO A 27 -20.25 12.79 14.95
C PRO A 27 -20.61 13.12 16.41
N ALA A 28 -19.66 13.03 17.35
CA ALA A 28 -19.91 13.29 18.76
C ALA A 28 -19.83 14.79 19.11
N SER A 29 -18.92 15.52 18.49
CA SER A 29 -18.62 16.93 18.81
C SER A 29 -18.89 17.92 17.68
N GLY A 30 -19.06 17.43 16.44
CA GLY A 30 -19.09 18.27 15.24
C GLY A 30 -17.73 18.85 14.84
N ALA A 31 -16.62 18.40 15.45
CA ALA A 31 -15.28 18.91 15.16
C ALA A 31 -14.96 18.80 13.67
N ARG A 32 -14.55 19.92 13.06
CA ARG A 32 -14.18 19.94 11.65
C ARG A 32 -12.78 19.39 11.41
N ALA A 33 -11.81 19.69 12.28
CA ALA A 33 -10.46 19.14 12.20
C ALA A 33 -10.46 17.65 12.55
N VAL A 34 -9.55 16.88 11.96
CA VAL A 34 -9.39 15.45 12.28
C VAL A 34 -8.92 15.34 13.74
N PRO A 35 -9.66 14.64 14.62
CA PRO A 35 -9.19 14.40 15.98
C PRO A 35 -7.95 13.50 15.99
N ILE A 36 -7.08 13.70 16.96
CA ILE A 36 -5.92 12.82 17.21
C ILE A 36 -6.35 11.75 18.20
N PHE A 37 -6.60 10.54 17.70
CA PHE A 37 -6.94 9.38 18.51
C PHE A 37 -5.66 8.72 19.04
N GLN A 38 -4.98 9.38 19.98
CA GLN A 38 -3.81 8.85 20.69
C GLN A 38 -4.20 7.76 21.71
N SER A 39 -4.93 6.74 21.24
CA SER A 39 -5.30 5.56 22.01
C SER A 39 -4.55 4.34 21.49
N THR A 40 -4.38 3.33 22.33
CA THR A 40 -3.83 2.03 21.92
C THR A 40 -4.92 1.01 21.59
N SER A 41 -6.12 1.18 22.15
CA SER A 41 -7.21 0.20 22.11
C SER A 41 -8.57 0.89 22.04
N PHE A 42 -9.57 0.14 21.56
CA PHE A 42 -10.93 0.61 21.38
C PHE A 42 -11.91 -0.36 22.04
N VAL A 43 -12.96 0.19 22.67
CA VAL A 43 -13.92 -0.58 23.46
C VAL A 43 -14.88 -1.33 22.54
N PHE A 44 -15.11 -2.62 22.82
CA PHE A 44 -16.13 -3.39 22.13
C PHE A 44 -17.53 -3.10 22.69
N ARG A 45 -18.54 -3.08 21.81
CA ARG A 45 -19.95 -2.98 22.22
C ARG A 45 -20.39 -4.15 23.10
N ASP A 46 -19.98 -5.36 22.70
CA ASP A 46 -20.25 -6.63 23.39
C ASP A 46 -19.26 -7.72 22.89
N THR A 47 -19.39 -8.95 23.41
CA THR A 47 -18.52 -10.08 23.05
C THR A 47 -18.74 -10.58 21.62
N GLU A 48 -19.94 -10.40 21.06
CA GLU A 48 -20.27 -10.82 19.70
C GLU A 48 -19.61 -9.88 18.68
N HIS A 49 -19.66 -8.57 18.93
CA HIS A 49 -18.93 -7.55 18.19
C HIS A 49 -17.43 -7.84 18.19
N ALA A 50 -16.84 -8.16 19.35
CA ALA A 50 -15.44 -8.54 19.42
C ALA A 50 -15.13 -9.75 18.52
N ALA A 51 -15.97 -10.80 18.56
CA ALA A 51 -15.79 -12.00 17.75
C ALA A 51 -15.81 -11.69 16.24
N ARG A 52 -16.74 -10.85 15.78
CA ARG A 52 -16.86 -10.44 14.36
C ARG A 52 -15.68 -9.58 13.89
N LEU A 53 -15.15 -8.70 14.75
CA LEU A 53 -13.95 -7.91 14.42
C LEU A 53 -12.72 -8.83 14.24
N PHE A 54 -12.51 -9.80 15.13
CA PHE A 54 -11.35 -10.71 15.04
C PHE A 54 -11.46 -11.73 13.89
N SER A 55 -12.66 -12.04 13.42
CA SER A 55 -12.87 -12.89 12.23
C SER A 55 -12.91 -12.09 10.92
N LEU A 56 -12.77 -10.77 10.97
CA LEU A 56 -12.88 -9.85 9.83
C LEU A 56 -14.28 -9.85 9.16
N GLU A 57 -15.30 -10.29 9.90
CA GLU A 57 -16.71 -10.23 9.46
C GLU A 57 -17.31 -8.82 9.60
N GLU A 58 -16.79 -8.02 10.53
CA GLU A 58 -17.15 -6.63 10.73
C GLU A 58 -15.89 -5.75 10.69
N SER A 59 -15.98 -4.58 10.06
CA SER A 59 -14.90 -3.59 10.08
C SER A 59 -14.94 -2.77 11.36
N GLY A 60 -13.79 -2.50 11.96
CA GLY A 60 -13.68 -1.64 13.12
C GLY A 60 -12.28 -1.64 13.72
N ASP A 61 -12.08 -0.76 14.67
CA ASP A 61 -10.80 -0.63 15.36
C ASP A 61 -10.74 -1.57 16.57
N ILE A 62 -9.65 -2.32 16.68
CA ILE A 62 -9.34 -3.18 17.84
C ILE A 62 -8.17 -2.58 18.61
N TYR A 63 -7.03 -2.44 17.92
CA TYR A 63 -5.81 -1.84 18.43
C TYR A 63 -5.19 -0.92 17.38
N SER A 64 -4.62 0.20 17.82
CA SER A 64 -3.94 1.17 16.94
C SER A 64 -2.74 0.60 16.18
N ARG A 65 -2.23 -0.57 16.61
CA ARG A 65 -1.20 -1.32 15.87
C ARG A 65 -1.64 -1.72 14.46
N ILE A 66 -2.94 -1.88 14.21
CA ILE A 66 -3.47 -2.33 12.90
C ILE A 66 -4.42 -1.33 12.24
N SER A 67 -5.14 -0.52 13.03
CA SER A 67 -6.11 0.46 12.54
C SER A 67 -6.32 1.54 13.60
N ASN A 68 -6.38 2.79 13.16
CA ASN A 68 -6.63 3.95 14.02
C ASN A 68 -7.42 5.01 13.22
N PRO A 69 -8.47 5.62 13.77
CA PRO A 69 -9.30 6.57 13.01
C PRO A 69 -8.54 7.78 12.45
N THR A 70 -7.52 8.30 13.14
CA THR A 70 -6.70 9.41 12.63
C THR A 70 -5.87 8.96 11.42
N VAL A 71 -5.29 7.76 11.51
CA VAL A 71 -4.47 7.16 10.43
C VAL A 71 -5.36 6.75 9.24
N ALA A 72 -6.58 6.28 9.49
CA ALA A 72 -7.53 5.92 8.43
C ALA A 72 -7.86 7.11 7.51
N VAL A 73 -7.99 8.33 8.06
CA VAL A 73 -8.19 9.55 7.24
C VAL A 73 -7.01 9.77 6.29
N LEU A 74 -5.78 9.58 6.76
CA LEU A 74 -4.57 9.69 5.93
C LEU A 74 -4.57 8.61 4.83
N GLU A 75 -4.88 7.38 5.19
CA GLU A 75 -4.93 6.24 4.26
C GLU A 75 -5.97 6.47 3.15
N GLU A 76 -7.22 6.78 3.52
CA GLU A 76 -8.29 7.09 2.57
C GLU A 76 -7.94 8.28 1.67
N ARG A 77 -7.30 9.32 2.23
CA ARG A 77 -6.89 10.49 1.47
C ARG A 77 -5.83 10.17 0.44
N VAL A 78 -4.75 9.49 0.82
CA VAL A 78 -3.67 9.16 -0.11
C VAL A 78 -4.15 8.16 -1.16
N ALA A 79 -5.00 7.20 -0.80
CA ALA A 79 -5.66 6.32 -1.77
C ALA A 79 -6.44 7.11 -2.81
N ALA A 80 -7.27 8.08 -2.37
CA ALA A 80 -8.04 8.94 -3.27
C ALA A 80 -7.14 9.81 -4.17
N LEU A 81 -6.03 10.34 -3.64
CA LEU A 81 -5.09 11.16 -4.40
C LEU A 81 -4.37 10.35 -5.50
N GLU A 82 -3.96 9.11 -5.22
CA GLU A 82 -3.37 8.22 -6.21
C GLU A 82 -4.40 7.61 -7.18
N GLY A 83 -5.68 7.59 -6.80
CA GLY A 83 -6.73 6.87 -7.52
C GLY A 83 -6.66 5.36 -7.28
N GLY A 84 -6.28 4.96 -6.07
CA GLY A 84 -6.32 3.58 -5.58
C GLY A 84 -7.60 3.29 -4.80
N VAL A 85 -7.77 2.03 -4.43
CA VAL A 85 -8.98 1.52 -3.73
C VAL A 85 -8.79 1.47 -2.21
N ALA A 86 -7.55 1.38 -1.74
CA ALA A 86 -7.21 1.32 -0.32
C ALA A 86 -5.74 1.72 -0.12
N ALA A 87 -5.40 2.12 1.11
CA ALA A 87 -4.02 2.31 1.50
C ALA A 87 -3.76 1.80 2.92
N VAL A 88 -2.50 1.53 3.23
CA VAL A 88 -2.04 1.09 4.55
C VAL A 88 -0.78 1.88 4.93
N ALA A 89 -0.85 2.59 6.04
CA ALA A 89 0.22 3.44 6.54
C ALA A 89 1.14 2.70 7.54
N PHE A 90 2.41 3.09 7.54
CA PHE A 90 3.48 2.49 8.32
C PHE A 90 4.35 3.56 8.97
N ALA A 91 5.09 3.16 10.01
CA ALA A 91 6.00 4.02 10.77
C ALA A 91 7.11 4.67 9.92
N SER A 92 7.44 4.12 8.75
CA SER A 92 8.42 4.71 7.82
C SER A 92 8.25 4.16 6.40
N GLY A 93 8.85 4.83 5.41
CA GLY A 93 8.92 4.32 4.05
C GLY A 93 9.58 2.94 3.97
N GLN A 94 10.66 2.71 4.74
CA GLN A 94 11.34 1.40 4.77
C GLN A 94 10.44 0.30 5.32
N ALA A 95 9.63 0.59 6.35
CA ALA A 95 8.67 -0.37 6.90
C ALA A 95 7.58 -0.72 5.89
N ALA A 96 7.01 0.29 5.20
CA ALA A 96 6.03 0.07 4.15
C ALA A 96 6.59 -0.79 3.00
N LEU A 97 7.76 -0.45 2.47
CA LEU A 97 8.36 -1.23 1.38
C LEU A 97 8.72 -2.66 1.81
N THR A 98 9.24 -2.84 3.03
CA THR A 98 9.49 -4.17 3.60
C THR A 98 8.20 -4.98 3.68
N ALA A 99 7.10 -4.37 4.15
CA ALA A 99 5.81 -5.02 4.25
C ALA A 99 5.23 -5.38 2.87
N ALA A 100 5.38 -4.52 1.86
CA ALA A 100 4.95 -4.82 0.49
C ALA A 100 5.63 -6.09 -0.05
N VAL A 101 6.95 -6.18 0.11
CA VAL A 101 7.71 -7.36 -0.35
C VAL A 101 7.33 -8.60 0.45
N LEU A 102 7.38 -8.55 1.78
CA LEU A 102 7.15 -9.73 2.63
C LEU A 102 5.68 -10.18 2.68
N THR A 103 4.74 -9.37 2.18
CA THR A 103 3.35 -9.80 1.96
C THR A 103 3.23 -10.70 0.73
N LEU A 104 4.08 -10.49 -0.28
CA LEU A 104 4.03 -11.16 -1.58
C LEU A 104 5.10 -12.25 -1.75
N ALA A 105 6.22 -12.13 -1.05
CA ALA A 105 7.39 -12.98 -1.16
C ALA A 105 7.81 -13.55 0.19
N GLN A 106 8.26 -14.79 0.17
CA GLN A 106 8.81 -15.52 1.31
C GLN A 106 10.19 -16.11 0.96
N ALA A 107 10.81 -16.83 1.90
CA ALA A 107 12.09 -17.48 1.65
C ALA A 107 12.00 -18.43 0.44
N GLY A 108 12.94 -18.29 -0.49
CA GLY A 108 12.98 -19.02 -1.77
C GLY A 108 12.32 -18.27 -2.93
N ASP A 109 11.69 -17.14 -2.70
CA ASP A 109 11.12 -16.30 -3.75
C ASP A 109 12.11 -15.27 -4.30
N HIS A 110 11.72 -14.66 -5.41
CA HIS A 110 12.53 -13.71 -6.17
C HIS A 110 11.74 -12.42 -6.47
N ILE A 111 12.42 -11.29 -6.53
CA ILE A 111 11.88 -10.03 -7.08
C ILE A 111 12.86 -9.44 -8.11
N VAL A 112 12.34 -8.69 -9.07
CA VAL A 112 13.16 -7.93 -10.02
C VAL A 112 13.01 -6.45 -9.70
N SER A 113 14.12 -5.72 -9.61
CA SER A 113 14.14 -4.30 -9.31
C SER A 113 14.94 -3.53 -10.34
N ALA A 114 14.53 -2.30 -10.65
CA ALA A 114 15.45 -1.33 -11.26
C ALA A 114 16.69 -1.18 -10.37
N ALA A 115 17.86 -0.99 -10.98
CA ALA A 115 19.14 -0.84 -10.27
C ALA A 115 19.37 0.58 -9.72
N ALA A 116 18.85 1.60 -10.42
CA ALA A 116 18.92 2.99 -9.98
C ALA A 116 17.85 3.24 -8.92
N LEU A 117 18.26 3.23 -7.64
CA LEU A 117 17.38 3.30 -6.47
C LEU A 117 17.90 4.30 -5.44
N TYR A 118 17.00 4.74 -4.56
CA TYR A 118 17.36 5.28 -3.27
C TYR A 118 18.26 4.30 -2.51
N GLY A 119 19.37 4.81 -1.96
CA GLY A 119 20.38 3.98 -1.31
C GLY A 119 19.83 3.09 -0.18
N GLY A 120 18.86 3.59 0.60
CA GLY A 120 18.21 2.79 1.64
C GLY A 120 17.41 1.60 1.07
N THR A 121 16.72 1.81 -0.06
CA THR A 121 16.00 0.73 -0.76
C THR A 121 16.96 -0.29 -1.34
N HIS A 122 18.06 0.17 -1.96
CA HIS A 122 19.10 -0.74 -2.43
C HIS A 122 19.67 -1.59 -1.28
N THR A 123 20.00 -0.98 -0.13
CA THR A 123 20.49 -1.72 1.05
C THR A 123 19.45 -2.70 1.61
N LEU A 124 18.18 -2.32 1.67
CA LEU A 124 17.09 -3.22 2.06
C LEU A 124 17.07 -4.46 1.18
N PHE A 125 17.12 -4.26 -0.14
CA PHE A 125 17.02 -5.33 -1.13
C PHE A 125 18.26 -6.22 -1.17
N SER A 126 19.46 -5.63 -1.15
CA SER A 126 20.72 -6.39 -1.28
C SER A 126 21.11 -7.12 0.00
N HIS A 127 20.69 -6.66 1.19
CA HIS A 127 21.11 -7.22 2.48
C HIS A 127 19.97 -7.78 3.31
N ALA A 128 18.97 -6.97 3.65
CA ALA A 128 17.95 -7.38 4.61
C ALA A 128 17.01 -8.45 4.03
N LEU A 129 16.50 -8.23 2.82
CA LEU A 129 15.65 -9.21 2.13
C LEU A 129 16.38 -10.53 1.84
N ARG A 130 17.66 -10.44 1.49
CA ARG A 130 18.52 -11.63 1.31
C ARG A 130 18.59 -12.48 2.59
N ARG A 131 18.65 -11.84 3.78
CA ARG A 131 18.60 -12.55 5.07
C ARG A 131 17.23 -13.18 5.36
N CYS A 132 16.16 -12.62 4.79
CA CYS A 132 14.82 -13.21 4.80
C CYS A 132 14.64 -14.30 3.74
N GLY A 133 15.69 -14.63 2.96
CA GLY A 133 15.64 -15.65 1.92
C GLY A 133 14.97 -15.19 0.61
N VAL A 134 14.73 -13.89 0.43
CA VAL A 134 14.19 -13.31 -0.81
C VAL A 134 15.35 -12.82 -1.67
N GLU A 135 15.46 -13.32 -2.89
CA GLU A 135 16.48 -12.90 -3.85
C GLU A 135 16.01 -11.69 -4.65
N VAL A 136 16.92 -10.74 -4.94
CA VAL A 136 16.65 -9.58 -5.79
C VAL A 136 17.61 -9.58 -6.99
N THR A 137 17.06 -9.55 -8.21
CA THR A 137 17.84 -9.23 -9.42
C THR A 137 17.66 -7.76 -9.76
N PHE A 138 18.78 -7.05 -9.95
CA PHE A 138 18.78 -5.65 -10.35
C PHE A 138 18.98 -5.52 -11.87
N VAL A 139 18.17 -4.70 -12.54
CA VAL A 139 18.17 -4.50 -14.00
C VAL A 139 18.24 -3.02 -14.36
N ASP A 140 18.55 -2.71 -15.62
CA ASP A 140 18.44 -1.33 -16.11
C ASP A 140 16.97 -0.90 -16.13
N GLY A 141 16.62 0.11 -15.33
CA GLY A 141 15.25 0.63 -15.21
C GLY A 141 14.75 1.34 -16.48
N THR A 142 15.65 1.69 -17.39
CA THR A 142 15.33 2.35 -18.66
C THR A 142 15.05 1.38 -19.81
N ASP A 143 15.26 0.08 -19.59
CA ASP A 143 15.03 -0.98 -20.56
C ASP A 143 13.96 -1.98 -20.05
N PRO A 144 12.70 -1.87 -20.52
CA PRO A 144 11.65 -2.82 -20.17
C PRO A 144 12.00 -4.29 -20.50
N GLN A 145 12.83 -4.56 -21.51
CA GLN A 145 13.23 -5.93 -21.86
C GLN A 145 14.19 -6.53 -20.82
N ALA A 146 14.96 -5.69 -20.13
CA ALA A 146 15.81 -6.14 -19.04
C ALA A 146 14.99 -6.70 -17.87
N PHE A 147 13.80 -6.13 -17.60
CA PHE A 147 12.86 -6.71 -16.63
C PHE A 147 12.36 -8.08 -17.10
N GLU A 148 11.90 -8.18 -18.36
CA GLU A 148 11.38 -9.41 -18.94
C GLU A 148 12.40 -10.56 -18.84
N GLY A 149 13.64 -10.31 -19.25
CA GLY A 149 14.72 -11.30 -19.20
C GLY A 149 15.15 -11.73 -17.80
N ALA A 150 14.81 -10.95 -16.77
CA ALA A 150 15.12 -11.26 -15.37
C ALA A 150 14.00 -12.01 -14.64
N ILE A 151 12.80 -12.13 -15.23
CA ILE A 151 11.67 -12.84 -14.61
C ILE A 151 11.96 -14.35 -14.55
N ARG A 152 11.68 -14.91 -13.39
CA ARG A 152 11.82 -16.34 -13.04
C ARG A 152 10.48 -16.96 -12.59
N PRO A 153 10.33 -18.30 -12.58
CA PRO A 153 9.12 -18.96 -12.09
C PRO A 153 8.70 -18.57 -10.66
N ASN A 154 9.66 -18.26 -9.78
CA ASN A 154 9.41 -17.82 -8.41
C ASN A 154 9.39 -16.28 -8.22
N THR A 155 9.30 -15.50 -9.30
CA THR A 155 9.22 -14.02 -9.20
C THR A 155 7.87 -13.58 -8.67
N LYS A 156 7.87 -12.67 -7.68
CA LYS A 156 6.67 -12.21 -6.97
C LYS A 156 6.29 -10.75 -7.23
N LEU A 157 7.23 -9.90 -7.60
CA LEU A 157 6.95 -8.51 -7.99
C LEU A 157 8.08 -7.93 -8.84
N LEU A 158 7.73 -6.91 -9.63
CA LEU A 158 8.69 -5.96 -10.19
C LEU A 158 8.67 -4.68 -9.34
N TYR A 159 9.83 -4.05 -9.15
CA TYR A 159 9.95 -2.79 -8.41
C TYR A 159 10.74 -1.74 -9.20
N ALA A 160 10.28 -0.50 -9.16
CA ALA A 160 11.01 0.64 -9.72
C ALA A 160 10.57 1.97 -9.07
N GLU A 161 11.39 3.01 -9.24
CA GLU A 161 11.06 4.38 -8.83
C GLU A 161 10.57 5.17 -10.05
N THR A 162 9.53 5.99 -9.87
CA THR A 162 9.01 6.84 -10.97
C THR A 162 10.09 7.78 -11.50
N VAL A 163 10.89 8.32 -10.59
CA VAL A 163 12.11 9.11 -10.87
C VAL A 163 13.23 8.50 -10.03
N ALA A 164 14.20 7.90 -10.70
CA ALA A 164 15.25 7.11 -10.06
C ALA A 164 16.35 7.98 -9.44
N ASN A 165 16.86 7.57 -8.28
CA ASN A 165 18.07 8.17 -7.71
C ASN A 165 19.34 7.41 -8.16
N PRO A 166 20.50 8.08 -8.38
CA PRO A 166 20.73 9.53 -8.44
C PRO A 166 20.57 10.14 -9.85
N LYS A 167 20.32 9.32 -10.87
CA LYS A 167 20.36 9.73 -12.28
C LYS A 167 19.16 10.57 -12.73
N LEU A 168 18.06 10.53 -11.96
CA LEU A 168 16.77 11.13 -12.31
C LEU A 168 16.16 10.58 -13.60
N ASP A 169 16.53 9.35 -13.94
CA ASP A 169 15.89 8.61 -15.02
C ASP A 169 14.41 8.40 -14.69
N THR A 170 13.54 8.57 -15.68
CA THR A 170 12.10 8.39 -15.54
C THR A 170 11.70 7.01 -16.04
N LEU A 171 10.90 6.29 -15.25
CA LEU A 171 10.41 4.97 -15.62
C LEU A 171 9.33 5.05 -16.71
N ASP A 172 9.43 4.22 -17.74
CA ASP A 172 8.28 3.93 -18.62
C ASP A 172 7.32 2.97 -17.91
N ILE A 173 6.52 3.52 -16.99
CA ILE A 173 5.64 2.75 -16.08
C ILE A 173 4.73 1.81 -16.88
N ARG A 174 4.19 2.28 -18.02
CA ARG A 174 3.26 1.48 -18.83
C ARG A 174 3.94 0.27 -19.45
N ARG A 175 5.10 0.45 -20.09
CA ARG A 175 5.81 -0.69 -20.69
C ARG A 175 6.27 -1.69 -19.64
N VAL A 176 6.73 -1.24 -18.48
CA VAL A 176 7.15 -2.15 -17.40
C VAL A 176 5.95 -2.86 -16.78
N ALA A 177 4.80 -2.19 -16.64
CA ALA A 177 3.55 -2.81 -16.20
C ALA A 177 3.09 -3.89 -17.20
N ASP A 178 3.13 -3.60 -18.50
CA ASP A 178 2.77 -4.57 -19.55
C ASP A 178 3.65 -5.84 -19.46
N VAL A 179 4.96 -5.68 -19.24
CA VAL A 179 5.90 -6.79 -19.00
C VAL A 179 5.53 -7.58 -17.74
N ALA A 180 5.24 -6.89 -16.63
CA ALA A 180 4.85 -7.50 -15.37
C ALA A 180 3.57 -8.34 -15.53
N HIS A 181 2.55 -7.75 -16.14
CA HIS A 181 1.23 -8.36 -16.33
C HIS A 181 1.24 -9.49 -17.34
N ALA A 182 2.11 -9.46 -18.36
CA ALA A 182 2.33 -10.59 -19.25
C ALA A 182 2.83 -11.84 -18.49
N ALA A 183 3.63 -11.64 -17.44
CA ALA A 183 4.16 -12.69 -16.57
C ALA A 183 3.29 -13.02 -15.34
N ALA A 184 2.12 -12.38 -15.21
CA ALA A 184 1.26 -12.45 -14.01
C ALA A 184 2.00 -12.06 -12.71
N VAL A 185 2.79 -10.99 -12.77
CA VAL A 185 3.53 -10.40 -11.65
C VAL A 185 3.09 -8.93 -11.48
N PRO A 186 2.85 -8.43 -10.26
CA PRO A 186 2.49 -7.03 -10.05
C PRO A 186 3.70 -6.10 -10.16
N LEU A 187 3.45 -4.86 -10.58
CA LEU A 187 4.41 -3.76 -10.53
C LEU A 187 4.16 -2.88 -9.29
N VAL A 188 5.18 -2.77 -8.44
CA VAL A 188 5.25 -1.84 -7.32
C VAL A 188 6.08 -0.62 -7.74
N VAL A 189 5.50 0.59 -7.64
CA VAL A 189 6.19 1.83 -8.01
C VAL A 189 6.37 2.74 -6.81
N ASP A 190 7.61 3.15 -6.54
CA ASP A 190 7.88 4.29 -5.64
C ASP A 190 7.54 5.60 -6.35
N ASN A 191 6.58 6.33 -5.80
CA ASN A 191 6.13 7.63 -6.31
C ASN A 191 6.42 8.78 -5.34
N THR A 192 7.35 8.57 -4.41
CA THR A 192 7.71 9.54 -3.37
C THR A 192 8.09 10.89 -3.96
N LEU A 193 8.94 10.90 -4.99
CA LEU A 193 9.53 12.13 -5.54
C LEU A 193 8.52 12.96 -6.35
N PRO A 194 7.79 12.39 -7.33
CA PRO A 194 6.81 13.18 -8.10
C PRO A 194 5.55 13.50 -7.30
N THR A 195 5.21 12.70 -6.30
CA THR A 195 3.93 12.73 -5.57
C THR A 195 2.73 12.40 -6.49
N PRO A 196 1.55 12.06 -5.93
CA PRO A 196 0.33 11.89 -6.73
C PRO A 196 -0.09 13.14 -7.52
N TYR A 197 0.48 14.32 -7.20
CA TYR A 197 0.16 15.57 -7.89
C TYR A 197 0.73 15.60 -9.32
N LEU A 198 1.96 15.12 -9.52
CA LEU A 198 2.61 15.14 -10.83
C LEU A 198 2.34 13.88 -11.64
N VAL A 199 2.38 12.71 -11.00
CA VAL A 199 2.22 11.41 -11.65
C VAL A 199 1.38 10.51 -10.76
N ARG A 200 0.43 9.78 -11.35
CA ARG A 200 -0.33 8.71 -10.67
C ARG A 200 0.01 7.38 -11.34
N PRO A 201 1.02 6.62 -10.86
CA PRO A 201 1.48 5.41 -11.53
C PRO A 201 0.38 4.38 -11.78
N LEU A 202 -0.63 4.36 -10.92
CA LEU A 202 -1.85 3.58 -11.08
C LEU A 202 -2.53 3.80 -12.45
N ARG A 203 -2.57 5.04 -12.96
CA ARG A 203 -3.13 5.36 -14.29
C ARG A 203 -2.26 4.85 -15.45
N HIS A 204 -1.03 4.46 -15.16
CA HIS A 204 -0.06 3.96 -16.12
C HIS A 204 0.16 2.45 -15.99
N GLY A 205 -0.62 1.73 -15.18
CA GLY A 205 -0.58 0.27 -15.10
C GLY A 205 0.11 -0.28 -13.86
N ALA A 206 0.67 0.55 -12.99
CA ALA A 206 1.15 0.07 -11.70
C ALA A 206 0.01 -0.52 -10.86
N ASP A 207 0.34 -1.54 -10.07
CA ASP A 207 -0.63 -2.25 -9.23
C ASP A 207 -0.60 -1.75 -7.79
N ILE A 208 0.59 -1.43 -7.29
CA ILE A 208 0.83 -0.92 -5.94
C ILE A 208 1.70 0.33 -6.04
N VAL A 209 1.32 1.40 -5.36
CA VAL A 209 2.15 2.59 -5.21
C VAL A 209 2.71 2.67 -3.81
N PHE A 210 3.99 2.95 -3.71
CA PHE A 210 4.70 3.18 -2.46
C PHE A 210 5.09 4.66 -2.32
N HIS A 211 4.96 5.19 -1.11
CA HIS A 211 5.52 6.49 -0.74
C HIS A 211 6.25 6.44 0.59
N SER A 212 7.36 7.17 0.68
CA SER A 212 7.87 7.69 1.94
C SER A 212 7.14 8.99 2.28
N LEU A 213 6.09 8.90 3.10
CA LEU A 213 5.33 10.06 3.60
C LEU A 213 6.22 11.11 4.27
N THR A 214 7.34 10.67 4.83
CA THR A 214 8.41 11.50 5.42
C THR A 214 8.86 12.67 4.51
N LYS A 215 8.74 12.49 3.20
CA LYS A 215 9.24 13.46 2.21
C LYS A 215 8.15 14.46 1.82
N PHE A 216 7.80 14.55 0.54
CA PHE A 216 6.97 15.64 0.01
C PHE A 216 5.52 15.62 0.49
N LEU A 217 4.94 14.45 0.74
CA LEU A 217 3.58 14.35 1.27
C LEU A 217 3.47 14.91 2.69
N GLY A 218 4.45 14.64 3.55
CA GLY A 218 4.55 15.28 4.87
C GLY A 218 5.03 16.74 4.77
N GLY A 219 5.99 17.03 3.90
CA GLY A 219 6.42 18.36 3.47
C GLY A 219 7.24 19.18 4.46
N HIS A 220 7.15 18.88 5.76
CA HIS A 220 7.65 19.76 6.83
C HIS A 220 8.86 19.20 7.60
N GLY A 221 9.29 17.97 7.30
CA GLY A 221 10.47 17.36 7.94
C GLY A 221 10.29 17.02 9.43
N THR A 222 9.04 16.89 9.90
CA THR A 222 8.72 16.69 11.33
C THR A 222 8.30 15.27 11.68
N SER A 223 7.90 14.47 10.69
CA SER A 223 7.25 13.17 10.93
C SER A 223 7.80 12.11 9.98
N LEU A 224 8.04 10.92 10.52
CA LEU A 224 8.37 9.74 9.73
C LEU A 224 7.09 8.99 9.39
N GLY A 225 7.03 8.49 8.16
CA GLY A 225 5.93 7.66 7.71
C GLY A 225 6.20 7.04 6.35
N GLY A 226 5.48 5.96 6.08
CA GLY A 226 5.39 5.31 4.77
C GLY A 226 3.96 4.88 4.51
N ILE A 227 3.62 4.66 3.25
CA ILE A 227 2.29 4.20 2.87
C ILE A 227 2.35 3.36 1.61
N LEU A 228 1.50 2.34 1.56
CA LEU A 228 1.24 1.53 0.38
C LEU A 228 -0.18 1.83 -0.09
N VAL A 229 -0.36 2.08 -1.38
CA VAL A 229 -1.66 2.25 -2.02
C VAL A 229 -1.91 1.07 -2.94
N ASP A 230 -3.00 0.36 -2.71
CA ASP A 230 -3.48 -0.73 -3.55
C ASP A 230 -4.31 -0.15 -4.70
N GLY A 231 -3.97 -0.50 -5.93
CA GLY A 231 -4.69 -0.09 -7.13
C GLY A 231 -5.99 -0.87 -7.35
N GLY A 232 -6.13 -2.06 -6.75
CA GLY A 232 -7.33 -2.90 -6.88
C GLY A 232 -7.57 -3.47 -8.28
N ARG A 233 -6.52 -3.54 -9.11
CA ARG A 233 -6.64 -3.96 -10.53
C ARG A 233 -5.88 -5.23 -10.88
N PHE A 234 -4.96 -5.67 -10.02
CA PHE A 234 -4.18 -6.87 -10.27
C PHE A 234 -4.99 -8.13 -9.96
N ASP A 235 -5.09 -9.05 -10.92
CA ASP A 235 -5.75 -10.33 -10.73
C ASP A 235 -4.80 -11.30 -10.01
N TRP A 236 -4.92 -11.34 -8.68
CA TRP A 236 -4.14 -12.22 -7.81
C TRP A 236 -4.42 -13.71 -8.03
N ALA A 237 -5.55 -14.07 -8.64
CA ALA A 237 -5.96 -15.45 -8.90
C ALA A 237 -5.56 -15.94 -10.30
N ARG A 238 -5.03 -15.06 -11.16
CA ARG A 238 -4.60 -15.41 -12.52
C ARG A 238 -3.48 -16.45 -12.58
N SER A 239 -2.71 -16.59 -11.52
CA SER A 239 -1.61 -17.57 -11.42
C SER A 239 -1.51 -18.16 -10.02
N ASP A 240 -0.73 -19.23 -9.88
CA ASP A 240 -0.39 -19.88 -8.61
C ASP A 240 0.71 -19.14 -7.83
N ARG A 241 1.15 -17.96 -8.29
CA ARG A 241 2.24 -17.20 -7.65
C ARG A 241 1.86 -16.64 -6.28
N PHE A 242 0.58 -16.44 -5.97
CA PHE A 242 0.15 -15.73 -4.76
C PHE A 242 -0.75 -16.58 -3.83
N PRO A 243 -0.29 -17.77 -3.40
CA PRO A 243 -1.10 -18.66 -2.57
C PRO A 243 -1.49 -18.01 -1.23
N GLY A 244 -0.69 -17.07 -0.72
CA GLY A 244 -1.04 -16.33 0.49
C GLY A 244 -2.30 -15.45 0.36
N LEU A 245 -2.71 -15.09 -0.87
CA LEU A 245 -3.93 -14.32 -1.14
C LEU A 245 -5.08 -15.22 -1.60
N THR A 246 -4.77 -16.30 -2.31
CA THR A 246 -5.76 -17.17 -2.96
C THR A 246 -6.12 -18.41 -2.15
N GLU A 247 -5.24 -18.91 -1.29
CA GLU A 247 -5.50 -20.10 -0.46
C GLU A 247 -6.03 -19.74 0.93
N PRO A 248 -6.74 -20.67 1.61
CA PRO A 248 -7.24 -20.46 2.97
C PRO A 248 -6.13 -20.10 3.95
N ASP A 249 -6.23 -18.94 4.59
CA ASP A 249 -5.28 -18.48 5.62
C ASP A 249 -5.64 -19.11 6.99
N PRO A 250 -4.81 -20.00 7.55
CA PRO A 250 -5.09 -20.61 8.86
C PRO A 250 -5.08 -19.57 10.00
N ALA A 251 -4.40 -18.44 9.86
CA ALA A 251 -4.41 -17.37 10.85
C ALA A 251 -5.76 -16.63 10.92
N TYR A 252 -6.60 -16.76 9.89
CA TYR A 252 -7.92 -16.15 9.77
C TYR A 252 -9.00 -17.19 9.46
N ARG A 253 -8.95 -18.36 10.11
CA ARG A 253 -10.01 -19.39 10.04
C ARG A 253 -10.32 -19.87 8.60
N GLY A 254 -9.31 -19.90 7.74
CA GLY A 254 -9.45 -20.35 6.36
C GLY A 254 -9.98 -19.27 5.40
N LEU A 255 -9.95 -18.00 5.80
CA LEU A 255 -10.29 -16.88 4.94
C LEU A 255 -9.40 -16.88 3.68
N ARG A 256 -10.02 -16.66 2.53
CA ARG A 256 -9.33 -16.38 1.27
C ARG A 256 -9.46 -14.88 0.99
N TYR A 257 -8.34 -14.16 0.93
CA TYR A 257 -8.35 -12.69 0.83
C TYR A 257 -9.01 -12.20 -0.46
N VAL A 258 -8.78 -12.90 -1.57
CA VAL A 258 -9.40 -12.59 -2.87
C VAL A 258 -10.93 -12.68 -2.84
N ASP A 259 -11.49 -13.55 -1.99
CA ASP A 259 -12.94 -13.72 -1.88
C ASP A 259 -13.55 -12.73 -0.88
N ALA A 260 -12.89 -12.54 0.27
CA ALA A 260 -13.39 -11.70 1.35
C ALA A 260 -13.21 -10.19 1.10
N PHE A 261 -12.18 -9.81 0.34
CA PHE A 261 -11.80 -8.43 0.08
C PHE A 261 -11.63 -8.19 -1.42
N ALA A 262 -12.64 -8.53 -2.21
CA ALA A 262 -12.58 -8.53 -3.68
C ALA A 262 -12.00 -7.26 -4.32
N GLN A 263 -12.16 -6.08 -3.69
CA GLN A 263 -11.62 -4.83 -4.22
C GLN A 263 -10.15 -4.58 -3.84
N ALA A 264 -9.69 -5.01 -2.66
CA ALA A 264 -8.38 -4.65 -2.12
C ALA A 264 -7.75 -5.80 -1.30
N PRO A 265 -7.57 -7.00 -1.89
CA PRO A 265 -7.11 -8.16 -1.14
C PRO A 265 -5.65 -8.00 -0.66
N PHE A 266 -4.82 -7.26 -1.40
CA PHE A 266 -3.45 -6.96 -0.99
C PHE A 266 -3.42 -6.00 0.22
N ALA A 267 -4.16 -4.89 0.16
CA ALA A 267 -4.26 -3.96 1.30
C ALA A 267 -4.80 -4.64 2.57
N ALA A 268 -5.79 -5.52 2.42
CA ALA A 268 -6.32 -6.31 3.53
C ALA A 268 -5.22 -7.20 4.12
N LYS A 269 -4.55 -8.00 3.29
CA LYS A 269 -3.49 -8.93 3.75
C LYS A 269 -2.31 -8.21 4.40
N VAL A 270 -1.81 -7.12 3.83
CA VAL A 270 -0.68 -6.40 4.41
C VAL A 270 -1.05 -5.81 5.79
N ARG A 271 -2.28 -5.32 5.97
CA ARG A 271 -2.78 -4.82 7.26
C ARG A 271 -2.94 -5.93 8.29
N THR A 272 -3.62 -7.01 7.91
CA THR A 272 -4.03 -8.08 8.83
C THR A 272 -2.89 -9.05 9.14
N GLN A 273 -1.86 -9.11 8.29
CA GLN A 273 -0.70 -9.97 8.50
C GLN A 273 0.54 -9.17 8.88
N LEU A 274 1.16 -8.46 7.93
CA LEU A 274 2.48 -7.86 8.15
C LEU A 274 2.44 -6.71 9.16
N LEU A 275 1.50 -5.79 9.04
CA LEU A 275 1.36 -4.68 9.99
C LEU A 275 0.98 -5.20 11.38
N ARG A 276 0.09 -6.20 11.45
CA ARG A 276 -0.23 -6.91 12.68
C ARG A 276 1.04 -7.51 13.30
N ASP A 277 1.72 -8.39 12.60
CA ASP A 277 2.75 -9.25 13.21
C ASP A 277 4.07 -8.51 13.46
N MET A 278 4.45 -7.58 12.56
CA MET A 278 5.70 -6.82 12.66
C MET A 278 5.54 -5.49 13.39
N GLY A 279 4.31 -4.98 13.52
CA GLY A 279 3.98 -3.87 14.41
C GLY A 279 4.56 -2.51 14.03
N ALA A 280 4.97 -2.31 12.77
CA ALA A 280 5.50 -1.02 12.28
C ALA A 280 4.39 0.02 12.04
N CYS A 281 3.52 0.22 13.04
CA CYS A 281 2.37 1.12 12.97
C CYS A 281 2.78 2.60 13.04
N LEU A 282 2.08 3.42 12.25
CA LEU A 282 2.24 4.87 12.28
C LEU A 282 1.62 5.45 13.55
N SER A 283 2.29 6.43 14.17
CA SER A 283 1.73 7.22 15.26
C SER A 283 0.54 8.07 14.76
N PRO A 284 -0.57 8.18 15.50
CA PRO A 284 -1.64 9.10 15.15
C PRO A 284 -1.28 10.58 15.42
N PHE A 285 -0.18 10.84 16.15
CA PHE A 285 0.43 12.16 16.37
C PHE A 285 1.65 12.37 15.48
#